data_AF-A0A4E0S293-F1
#
_entry.id   AF-A0A4E0S293-F1
#
_cell.length_a   1.000
_cell.length_b   1.000
_cell.length_c   1.000
_cell.angle_alpha   90.00
_cell.angle_beta   90.00
_cell.angle_gamma   90.00
#
_symmetry.space_group_name_H-M   'P 1'
#
loop_
_entity.id
_entity.type
_entity.pdbx_description
1 polymer ?
#
loop_
_entity_poly.entity_id
_entity_poly.type
_entity_poly.pdbx_seq_one_letter_code
_entity_poly.pdbx_strand_id
1 'polypeptide(L)'
;MIKELPMATGQKQKVYLLIDLEPSEKIAANTLFAGESGVDGEFVAMLRTACLKYLQDKTSSSSHLADPLERRDSSYVSVEEIHRFISNAKLCTVPMTLQDVQCVLDALKYGGELESRIVSERGAFSPDDTDSSVACVQYRLSPHLLCTAGLARIPCTVCLCRNDCHPGGPINPENCKLFNAFLEF
;
A
#
# COMPACT_ATOMS: atom_id res chain seq x y z
N MET A 1 -10.23 -0.93 38.73
CA MET A 1 -11.14 -0.35 37.72
C MET A 1 -10.91 -1.08 36.40
N ILE A 2 -11.95 -1.20 35.57
CA ILE A 2 -11.92 -1.92 34.28
C ILE A 2 -12.17 -0.89 33.17
N LYS A 3 -11.40 -0.97 32.07
CA LYS A 3 -11.57 -0.14 30.87
C LYS A 3 -12.00 -1.01 29.68
N GLU A 4 -12.86 -0.49 28.81
CA GLU A 4 -13.31 -1.13 27.57
C GLU A 4 -12.39 -0.72 26.42
N LEU A 5 -12.04 -1.66 25.54
CA LEU A 5 -11.16 -1.42 24.39
C LEU A 5 -11.88 -1.74 23.06
N PRO A 6 -11.78 -0.86 22.04
CA PRO A 6 -12.19 -1.19 20.69
C PRO A 6 -11.17 -2.18 20.08
N MET A 7 -11.68 -3.28 19.51
CA MET A 7 -10.84 -4.31 18.88
C MET A 7 -10.59 -3.99 17.41
N ALA A 8 -9.36 -4.24 16.95
CA ALA A 8 -8.99 -4.16 15.53
C ALA A 8 -9.55 -5.31 14.67
N THR A 9 -9.85 -6.45 15.28
CA THR A 9 -10.32 -7.65 14.57
C THR A 9 -11.85 -7.65 14.52
N GLY A 10 -12.44 -7.79 13.33
CA GLY A 10 -13.87 -7.63 13.02
C GLY A 10 -14.88 -8.57 13.70
N GLN A 11 -14.58 -9.08 14.89
CA GLN A 11 -15.55 -9.72 15.77
C GLN A 11 -16.10 -8.67 16.74
N LYS A 12 -17.43 -8.52 16.78
CA LYS A 12 -18.16 -7.63 17.71
C LYS A 12 -18.11 -8.15 19.16
N GLN A 13 -16.93 -8.44 19.70
CA GLN A 13 -16.74 -8.82 21.09
C GLN A 13 -16.16 -7.65 21.87
N LYS A 14 -16.81 -7.31 22.99
CA LYS A 14 -16.33 -6.28 23.91
C LYS A 14 -15.21 -6.87 24.76
N VAL A 15 -14.02 -6.30 24.68
CA VAL A 15 -12.86 -6.71 25.49
C VAL A 15 -12.66 -5.70 26.61
N TYR A 16 -12.61 -6.24 27.82
CA TYR A 16 -12.42 -5.49 29.05
C TYR A 16 -11.01 -5.74 29.60
N LEU A 17 -10.26 -4.69 29.84
CA LEU A 17 -8.90 -4.76 30.38
C LEU A 17 -8.85 -4.08 31.76
N LEU A 18 -8.00 -4.59 32.65
CA LEU A 18 -7.69 -3.90 33.90
C LEU A 18 -7.03 -2.54 33.60
N ILE A 19 -7.38 -1.51 34.37
CA ILE A 19 -6.95 -0.14 34.12
C ILE A 19 -5.42 0.01 34.11
N ASP A 20 -4.74 -0.78 34.93
CA ASP A 20 -3.29 -0.75 35.14
C ASP A 20 -2.49 -1.51 34.06
N LEU A 21 -3.18 -2.14 33.09
CA LEU A 21 -2.54 -2.89 32.00
C LEU A 21 -2.62 -2.11 30.69
N GLU A 22 -1.50 -2.03 29.97
CA GLU A 22 -1.47 -1.53 28.59
C GLU A 22 -1.83 -2.65 27.61
N PRO A 23 -2.76 -2.42 26.66
CA PRO A 23 -3.08 -3.40 25.64
C PRO A 23 -1.91 -3.59 24.67
N SER A 24 -1.69 -4.83 24.24
CA SER A 24 -0.73 -5.14 23.18
C SER A 24 -1.13 -4.45 21.87
N GLU A 25 -0.15 -3.94 21.11
CA GLU A 25 -0.35 -3.32 19.77
C GLU A 25 -1.13 -4.18 18.78
N LYS A 26 -1.14 -5.51 18.96
CA LYS A 26 -1.91 -6.42 18.11
C LYS A 26 -3.42 -6.36 18.37
N ILE A 27 -3.81 -5.86 19.54
CA ILE A 27 -5.19 -5.76 20.01
C ILE A 27 -5.66 -4.30 19.95
N ALA A 28 -4.76 -3.36 20.20
CA ALA A 28 -5.01 -1.93 20.03
C ALA A 28 -5.15 -1.60 18.55
N ALA A 29 -6.28 -1.02 18.17
CA ALA A 29 -6.47 -0.50 16.82
C ALA A 29 -5.36 0.51 16.50
N ASN A 30 -4.56 0.24 15.47
CA ASN A 30 -3.69 1.26 14.87
C ASN A 30 -4.55 2.45 14.43
N THR A 31 -3.95 3.62 14.24
CA THR A 31 -4.63 4.85 13.81
C THR A 31 -5.53 4.63 12.59
N LEU A 32 -5.10 3.77 11.67
CA LEU A 32 -5.83 3.37 10.47
C LEU A 32 -7.12 2.58 10.76
N PHE A 33 -7.23 1.99 11.96
CA PHE A 33 -8.30 1.09 12.39
C PHE A 33 -9.12 1.63 13.57
N ALA A 34 -8.90 2.88 14.00
CA ALA A 34 -9.46 3.45 15.23
C ALA A 34 -10.96 3.82 15.18
N GLY A 35 -11.65 3.61 14.05
CA GLY A 35 -13.08 3.90 13.90
C GLY A 35 -14.00 2.76 14.36
N GLU A 36 -15.29 3.06 14.64
CA GLU A 36 -16.32 2.06 14.99
C GLU A 36 -16.52 0.96 13.92
N SER A 37 -16.04 1.20 12.70
CA SER A 37 -16.07 0.29 11.54
C SER A 37 -14.71 -0.32 11.17
N GLY A 38 -13.65 -0.04 11.93
CA GLY A 38 -12.36 -0.73 11.79
C GLY A 38 -11.45 -0.29 10.66
N VAL A 39 -11.86 0.46 9.62
CA VAL A 39 -10.97 1.17 8.66
C VAL A 39 -11.71 2.34 8.01
N ASP A 40 -11.13 3.55 8.00
CA ASP A 40 -11.65 4.69 7.22
C ASP A 40 -11.09 4.64 5.78
N GLY A 41 -11.91 4.17 4.85
CA GLY A 41 -11.52 4.03 3.45
C GLY A 41 -11.26 5.36 2.73
N GLU A 42 -11.96 6.44 3.10
CA GLU A 42 -11.74 7.77 2.51
C GLU A 42 -10.40 8.34 2.97
N PHE A 43 -10.10 8.17 4.26
CA PHE A 43 -8.82 8.55 4.83
C PHE A 43 -7.65 7.82 4.15
N VAL A 44 -7.75 6.50 3.97
CA VAL A 44 -6.72 5.71 3.29
C VAL A 44 -6.55 6.14 1.83
N ALA A 45 -7.64 6.45 1.12
CA ALA A 45 -7.59 6.94 -0.26
C ALA A 45 -6.90 8.32 -0.35
N MET A 46 -7.17 9.21 0.61
CA MET A 46 -6.52 10.51 0.70
C MET A 46 -5.01 10.38 0.99
N LEU A 47 -4.62 9.53 1.94
CA LEU A 47 -3.22 9.22 2.24
C LEU A 47 -2.49 8.63 1.02
N ARG A 48 -3.12 7.68 0.33
CA ARG A 48 -2.60 7.12 -0.92
C ARG A 48 -2.29 8.21 -1.95
N THR A 49 -3.26 9.09 -2.18
CA THR A 49 -3.12 10.19 -3.15
C THR A 49 -1.99 11.13 -2.76
N ALA A 50 -1.87 11.46 -1.47
CA ALA A 50 -0.81 12.32 -0.96
C ALA A 50 0.59 11.69 -1.11
N CYS A 51 0.75 10.43 -0.74
CA CYS A 51 2.00 9.68 -0.89
C CYS A 51 2.44 9.59 -2.36
N LEU A 52 1.51 9.23 -3.26
CA LEU A 52 1.79 9.13 -4.69
C LEU A 52 2.18 10.48 -5.28
N LYS A 53 1.46 11.55 -4.94
CA LYS A 53 1.77 12.91 -5.40
C LYS A 53 3.17 13.35 -4.98
N TYR A 54 3.54 13.11 -3.72
CA TYR A 54 4.88 13.45 -3.23
C TYR A 54 5.99 12.72 -4.01
N LEU A 55 5.82 11.42 -4.26
CA LEU A 55 6.77 10.62 -5.02
C LEU A 55 6.82 11.03 -6.50
N GLN A 56 5.70 11.47 -7.08
CA GLN A 56 5.64 12.03 -8.44
C GLN A 56 6.39 13.35 -8.54
N ASP A 57 6.22 14.23 -7.57
CA ASP A 57 6.92 15.53 -7.52
C ASP A 57 8.43 15.32 -7.34
N LYS A 58 8.85 14.37 -6.50
CA LYS A 58 10.26 14.00 -6.30
C LYS A 58 10.91 13.44 -7.57
N THR A 59 10.19 12.58 -8.27
CA THR A 59 10.65 11.99 -9.54
C THR A 59 10.75 13.05 -10.64
N SER A 60 9.78 13.95 -10.72
CA SER A 60 9.78 15.08 -11.67
C SER A 60 10.94 16.03 -11.41
N SER A 61 11.21 16.34 -10.14
CA SER A 61 12.36 17.18 -9.75
C SER A 61 13.70 16.53 -10.09
N SER A 62 13.79 15.21 -9.96
CA SER A 62 14.99 14.43 -10.29
C SER A 62 15.25 14.33 -11.80
N SER A 63 14.24 14.54 -12.63
CA SER A 63 14.32 14.35 -14.09
C SER A 63 15.34 15.25 -14.78
N HIS A 64 15.70 16.40 -14.17
CA HIS A 64 16.71 17.32 -14.70
C HIS A 64 18.16 16.81 -14.51
N LEU A 65 18.40 15.82 -13.65
CA LEU A 65 19.74 15.28 -13.46
C LEU A 65 20.20 14.55 -14.72
N ALA A 66 21.42 14.82 -15.18
CA ALA A 66 21.95 14.24 -16.43
C ALA A 66 22.33 12.76 -16.25
N ASP A 67 22.94 12.41 -15.12
CA ASP A 67 23.38 11.04 -14.84
C ASP A 67 22.20 10.12 -14.49
N PRO A 68 22.03 8.98 -15.19
CA PRO A 68 20.93 8.05 -14.91
C PRO A 68 20.97 7.37 -13.54
N LEU A 69 22.16 7.17 -12.96
CA LEU A 69 22.29 6.55 -11.64
C LEU A 69 21.91 7.54 -10.54
N GLU A 70 22.46 8.76 -10.58
CA GLU A 70 22.08 9.83 -9.65
C GLU A 70 20.60 10.18 -9.75
N ARG A 71 20.04 10.25 -10.97
CA ARG A 71 18.59 10.46 -11.19
C ARG A 71 17.74 9.38 -10.52
N ARG A 72 18.20 8.13 -10.60
CA ARG A 72 17.49 6.99 -10.00
C ARG A 72 17.58 7.06 -8.48
N ASP A 73 18.76 7.29 -7.93
CA ASP A 73 18.98 7.33 -6.49
C ASP A 73 18.26 8.53 -5.85
N SER A 74 18.20 9.68 -6.51
CA SER A 74 17.46 10.87 -6.02
C SER A 74 15.93 10.72 -6.06
N SER A 75 15.43 9.74 -6.80
CA SER A 75 13.99 9.43 -6.88
C SER A 75 13.51 8.54 -5.72
N TYR A 76 14.42 7.97 -4.93
CA TYR A 76 14.08 7.23 -3.72
C TYR A 76 13.79 8.17 -2.55
N VAL A 77 12.84 7.77 -1.72
CA VAL A 77 12.37 8.52 -0.55
C VAL A 77 12.23 7.56 0.63
N SER A 78 12.65 7.99 1.82
CA SER A 78 12.52 7.19 3.04
C SER A 78 11.13 7.34 3.69
N VAL A 79 10.76 6.42 4.58
CA VAL A 79 9.49 6.47 5.31
C VAL A 79 9.40 7.74 6.17
N GLU A 80 10.52 8.14 6.79
CA GLU A 80 10.61 9.31 7.66
C GLU A 80 10.39 10.60 6.89
N GLU A 81 10.92 10.69 5.66
CA GLU A 81 10.72 11.86 4.80
C GLU A 81 9.25 12.04 4.43
N ILE A 82 8.56 10.94 4.10
CA ILE A 82 7.11 10.95 3.77
C ILE A 82 6.27 11.26 5.00
N HIS A 83 6.58 10.66 6.15
CA HIS A 83 5.89 10.93 7.41
C HIS A 83 6.01 12.41 7.81
N ARG A 84 7.20 13.02 7.66
CA ARG A 84 7.41 14.45 7.88
C ARG A 84 6.60 15.30 6.91
N PHE A 85 6.54 14.92 5.63
CA PHE A 85 5.73 15.63 4.64
C PHE A 85 4.24 15.62 5.02
N ILE A 86 3.69 14.46 5.36
CA ILE A 86 2.27 14.30 5.76
C ILE A 86 1.99 15.12 7.03
N SER A 87 2.89 15.05 8.02
CA SER A 87 2.78 15.78 9.29
C SER A 87 2.78 17.29 9.08
N ASN A 88 3.70 17.80 8.24
CA ASN A 88 3.81 19.23 7.93
C ASN A 88 2.62 19.76 7.12
N ALA A 89 2.11 18.95 6.19
CA ALA A 89 0.95 19.30 5.39
C ALA A 89 -0.36 19.30 6.20
N LYS A 90 -0.34 18.84 7.46
CA LYS A 90 -1.52 18.72 8.36
C LYS A 90 -2.70 18.03 7.68
N LEU A 91 -2.41 17.03 6.85
CA LEU A 91 -3.43 16.28 6.10
C LEU A 91 -4.32 15.44 7.02
N CYS A 92 -3.80 15.09 8.21
CA CYS A 92 -4.49 14.25 9.18
C CYS A 92 -4.77 15.06 10.45
N THR A 93 -6.02 15.04 10.91
CA THR A 93 -6.40 15.55 12.23
C THR A 93 -5.95 14.60 13.35
N VAL A 94 -5.73 13.33 13.00
CA VAL A 94 -5.32 12.23 13.89
C VAL A 94 -3.80 12.05 13.83
N PRO A 95 -3.11 11.80 14.96
CA PRO A 95 -1.66 11.56 14.96
C PRO A 95 -1.31 10.29 14.18
N MET A 96 -0.56 10.43 13.09
CA MET A 96 -0.05 9.31 12.30
C MET A 96 1.29 8.81 12.84
N THR A 97 1.46 7.51 12.98
CA THR A 97 2.74 6.90 13.36
C THR A 97 3.61 6.60 12.13
N LEU A 98 4.91 6.38 12.32
CA LEU A 98 5.81 5.92 11.24
C LEU A 98 5.36 4.57 10.67
N GLN A 99 4.88 3.67 11.54
CA GLN A 99 4.41 2.35 11.15
C GLN A 99 3.15 2.42 10.26
N ASP A 100 2.24 3.35 10.55
CA ASP A 100 1.03 3.57 9.74
C ASP A 100 1.41 4.02 8.33
N VAL A 101 2.37 4.93 8.20
CA VAL A 101 2.88 5.38 6.89
C VAL A 101 3.57 4.24 6.15
N GLN A 102 4.40 3.45 6.83
CA GLN A 102 5.04 2.28 6.23
C GLN A 102 4.01 1.28 5.72
N CYS A 103 2.95 1.00 6.49
CA CYS A 103 1.87 0.11 6.09
C CYS A 103 1.17 0.58 4.80
N VAL A 104 0.91 1.89 4.70
CA VAL A 104 0.34 2.47 3.46
C VAL A 104 1.32 2.32 2.30
N LEU A 105 2.59 2.63 2.47
CA LEU A 105 3.61 2.50 1.40
C LEU A 105 3.78 1.05 0.93
N ASP A 106 3.77 0.09 1.86
CA ASP A 106 3.78 -1.33 1.55
C ASP A 106 2.53 -1.75 0.77
N ALA A 107 1.35 -1.24 1.13
CA ALA A 107 0.12 -1.49 0.36
C ALA A 107 0.23 -0.96 -1.09
N LEU A 108 0.83 0.22 -1.30
CA LEU A 108 1.06 0.78 -2.64
C LEU A 108 2.10 -0.01 -3.44
N LYS A 109 3.12 -0.54 -2.75
CA LYS A 109 4.10 -1.47 -3.34
C LYS A 109 3.43 -2.77 -3.81
N TYR A 110 2.59 -3.38 -2.97
CA TYR A 110 1.84 -4.58 -3.37
C TYR A 110 0.81 -4.29 -4.47
N GLY A 111 0.32 -3.05 -4.56
CA GLY A 111 -0.47 -2.57 -5.70
C GLY A 111 0.30 -2.41 -7.01
N GLY A 112 1.64 -2.54 -6.98
CA GLY A 112 2.50 -2.39 -8.16
C GLY A 112 2.79 -0.93 -8.56
N GLU A 113 2.38 0.04 -7.75
CA GLU A 113 2.61 1.46 -8.03
C GLU A 113 4.00 1.91 -7.57
N LEU A 114 4.53 1.28 -6.52
CA LEU A 114 5.82 1.61 -5.92
C LEU A 114 6.80 0.43 -5.99
N GLU A 115 8.07 0.78 -6.07
CA GLU A 115 9.17 -0.14 -5.80
C GLU A 115 9.86 0.24 -4.49
N SER A 116 10.39 -0.76 -3.78
CA SER A 116 11.16 -0.54 -2.55
C SER A 116 12.59 -1.04 -2.70
N ARG A 117 13.54 -0.33 -2.09
CA ARG A 117 14.93 -0.76 -1.92
C ARG A 117 15.27 -0.77 -0.44
N ILE A 118 15.99 -1.81 -0.01
CA ILE A 118 16.57 -1.86 1.32
C ILE A 118 17.97 -1.24 1.23
N VAL A 119 18.21 -0.23 2.04
CA VAL A 119 19.53 0.38 2.23
C VAL A 119 20.03 -0.05 3.59
N SER A 120 21.12 -0.81 3.61
CA SER A 120 21.89 -1.01 4.83
C SER A 120 22.88 0.14 4.93
N GLU A 121 22.89 0.85 6.05
CA GLU A 121 23.99 1.74 6.39
C GLU A 121 25.24 0.90 6.69
N ARG A 122 25.92 0.41 5.65
CA ARG A 122 27.31 -0.02 5.77
C ARG A 122 28.17 1.23 5.66
N GLY A 123 28.24 1.97 6.77
CA GLY A 123 28.72 3.36 6.75
C GLY A 123 29.44 3.86 8.00
N ALA A 124 29.96 3.00 8.88
CA ALA A 124 31.14 3.28 9.70
C ALA A 124 31.57 1.98 10.38
N PHE A 125 32.82 1.55 10.16
CA PHE A 125 33.45 0.58 11.05
C PHE A 125 33.71 1.27 12.39
N SER A 126 32.69 1.34 13.24
CA SER A 126 32.84 1.59 14.67
C SER A 126 33.03 0.22 15.33
N PRO A 127 34.18 -0.08 15.98
CA PRO A 127 34.45 -1.43 16.48
C PRO A 127 33.65 -1.82 17.75
N ASP A 128 32.67 -1.02 18.19
CA ASP A 128 32.15 -1.11 19.56
C ASP A 128 30.62 -1.12 19.71
N ASP A 129 29.82 -1.00 18.64
CA ASP A 129 28.35 -1.05 18.78
C ASP A 129 27.80 -2.42 18.37
N THR A 130 27.46 -3.19 19.40
CA THR A 130 26.72 -4.45 19.28
C THR A 130 25.24 -4.10 19.09
N ASP A 131 24.67 -4.59 17.99
CA ASP A 131 23.24 -4.77 17.77
C ASP A 131 22.41 -3.52 17.39
N SER A 132 22.39 -3.23 16.09
CA SER A 132 21.15 -3.10 15.29
C SER A 132 21.48 -2.33 14.01
N SER A 133 21.94 -3.03 12.98
CA SER A 133 21.97 -2.47 11.62
C SER A 133 20.51 -2.23 11.19
N VAL A 134 19.99 -1.02 11.45
CA VAL A 134 18.63 -0.66 11.08
C VAL A 134 18.58 -0.61 9.55
N ALA A 135 17.97 -1.62 8.95
CA ALA A 135 17.76 -1.66 7.52
C ALA A 135 16.69 -0.62 7.15
N CYS A 136 17.09 0.47 6.50
CA CYS A 136 16.18 1.52 6.09
C CYS A 136 15.54 1.16 4.75
N VAL A 137 14.22 1.18 4.67
CA VAL A 137 13.47 0.93 3.43
C VAL A 137 13.17 2.27 2.76
N GLN A 138 13.54 2.37 1.48
CA GLN A 138 13.23 3.52 0.65
C GLN A 138 12.28 3.11 -0.48
N TYR A 139 11.41 4.02 -0.89
CA TYR A 139 10.39 3.82 -1.90
C TYR A 139 10.60 4.78 -3.07
N ARG A 140 10.27 4.32 -4.27
CA ARG A 140 10.17 5.17 -5.47
C ARG A 140 8.93 4.78 -6.27
N LEU A 141 8.51 5.64 -7.18
CA LEU A 141 7.52 5.25 -8.18
C LEU A 141 8.07 4.10 -9.03
N SER A 142 7.24 3.09 -9.21
CA SER A 142 7.50 2.04 -10.17
C SER A 142 7.49 2.65 -11.57
N PRO A 143 8.51 2.41 -12.41
CA PRO A 143 8.38 2.70 -13.83
C PRO A 143 7.16 1.92 -14.31
N HIS A 144 6.23 2.59 -14.99
CA HIS A 144 5.03 1.97 -15.54
C HIS A 144 5.43 0.96 -16.63
N LEU A 145 5.83 -0.24 -16.22
CA LEU A 145 5.62 -1.41 -17.05
C LEU A 145 4.16 -1.75 -16.84
N LEU A 146 3.40 -1.70 -17.92
CA LEU A 146 2.36 -2.66 -18.30
C LEU A 146 1.33 -1.93 -19.14
N CYS A 147 1.52 -2.03 -20.45
CA CYS A 147 0.35 -2.18 -21.30
C CYS A 147 -0.42 -3.39 -20.75
N THR A 148 -1.69 -3.19 -20.37
CA THR A 148 -2.59 -4.29 -20.01
C THR A 148 -2.43 -5.39 -21.06
N ALA A 149 -2.06 -6.61 -20.61
CA ALA A 149 -1.82 -7.71 -21.54
C ALA A 149 -3.02 -7.86 -22.47
N GLY A 150 -2.79 -8.12 -23.76
CA GLY A 150 -3.87 -8.19 -24.75
C GLY A 150 -4.99 -9.16 -24.37
N LEU A 151 -4.65 -10.23 -23.62
CA LEU A 151 -5.60 -11.18 -23.06
C LEU A 151 -6.58 -10.56 -22.06
N ALA A 152 -6.16 -9.58 -21.25
CA ALA A 152 -7.05 -8.90 -20.31
C ALA A 152 -8.09 -8.00 -21.01
N ARG A 153 -7.99 -7.83 -22.35
CA ARG A 153 -9.02 -7.21 -23.18
C ARG A 153 -10.01 -8.21 -23.78
N ILE A 154 -9.89 -9.49 -23.43
CA ILE A 154 -10.76 -10.56 -23.94
C ILE A 154 -11.66 -11.03 -22.79
N PRO A 155 -13.00 -11.01 -22.96
CA PRO A 155 -13.94 -11.37 -21.88
C PRO A 155 -13.76 -12.81 -21.39
N CYS A 156 -13.20 -13.69 -22.22
CA CYS A 156 -12.89 -15.07 -21.85
C CYS A 156 -11.91 -15.20 -20.68
N THR A 157 -11.08 -14.18 -20.39
CA THR A 157 -10.12 -14.24 -19.27
C THR A 157 -10.75 -14.08 -17.89
N VAL A 158 -11.93 -13.46 -17.83
CA VAL A 158 -12.71 -13.29 -16.61
C VAL A 158 -13.95 -14.18 -16.57
N CYS A 159 -14.15 -15.01 -17.61
CA CYS A 159 -15.30 -15.91 -17.71
C CYS A 159 -15.20 -17.04 -16.68
N LEU A 160 -16.17 -17.10 -15.77
CA LEU A 160 -16.24 -18.13 -14.72
C LEU A 160 -16.48 -19.54 -15.27
N CYS A 161 -17.13 -19.65 -16.44
CA CYS A 161 -17.46 -20.93 -17.07
C CYS A 161 -16.55 -21.25 -18.26
N ARG A 162 -15.34 -20.68 -18.30
CA ARG A 162 -14.40 -20.84 -19.43
C ARG A 162 -14.08 -22.31 -19.73
N ASN A 163 -13.92 -23.12 -18.69
CA ASN A 163 -13.51 -24.52 -18.83
C ASN A 163 -14.61 -25.40 -19.46
N ASP A 164 -15.88 -25.00 -19.32
CA ASP A 164 -17.03 -25.74 -19.83
C ASP A 164 -17.50 -25.23 -21.21
N CYS A 165 -16.83 -24.20 -21.75
CA CYS A 165 -17.22 -23.56 -23.00
C CYS A 165 -16.61 -24.29 -24.21
N HIS A 166 -17.47 -24.92 -25.02
CA HIS A 166 -17.04 -25.59 -26.25
C HIS A 166 -18.12 -25.52 -27.36
N PRO A 167 -17.74 -25.64 -28.64
CA PRO A 167 -18.71 -25.69 -29.74
C PRO A 167 -19.70 -26.86 -29.57
N GLY A 168 -20.98 -26.62 -29.87
CA GLY A 168 -22.06 -27.61 -29.72
C GLY A 168 -22.46 -27.97 -28.28
N GLY A 169 -21.81 -27.36 -27.27
CA GLY A 169 -22.15 -27.55 -25.86
C GLY A 169 -23.27 -26.66 -25.35
N PRO A 170 -23.78 -26.90 -24.13
CA PRO A 170 -24.76 -26.03 -23.47
C PRO A 170 -24.17 -24.63 -23.18
N ILE A 171 -22.87 -24.55 -22.95
CA ILE A 171 -22.09 -23.31 -22.88
C ILE A 171 -21.17 -23.30 -24.10
N ASN A 172 -21.37 -22.33 -24.98
CA ASN A 172 -20.66 -22.26 -26.25
C ASN A 172 -20.37 -20.81 -26.64
N PRO A 173 -19.38 -20.59 -27.53
CA PRO A 173 -19.03 -19.24 -27.97
C PRO A 173 -20.11 -18.60 -28.88
N GLU A 174 -20.86 -19.41 -29.64
CA GLU A 174 -21.84 -18.93 -30.63
C GLU A 174 -23.03 -18.18 -29.99
N ASN A 175 -23.47 -18.62 -28.81
CA ASN A 175 -24.56 -18.01 -28.04
C ASN A 175 -24.08 -17.45 -26.69
N CYS A 176 -22.83 -16.96 -26.64
CA CYS A 176 -22.20 -16.49 -25.41
C CYS A 176 -22.74 -15.11 -25.01
N LYS A 177 -23.52 -15.05 -23.92
CA LYS A 177 -24.06 -13.79 -23.36
C LYS A 177 -22.96 -12.81 -22.93
N LEU A 178 -21.87 -13.31 -22.35
CA LEU A 178 -20.74 -12.48 -21.91
C LEU A 178 -20.04 -11.82 -23.10
N PHE A 179 -19.87 -12.56 -24.19
CA PHE A 179 -19.24 -12.04 -25.40
C PHE A 179 -20.13 -11.01 -26.10
N ASN A 180 -21.44 -11.29 -26.22
CA ASN A 180 -22.39 -10.34 -26.79
C ASN A 180 -22.47 -9.04 -25.97
N ALA A 181 -22.61 -9.15 -24.64
CA ALA A 181 -22.60 -7.98 -23.76
C ALA A 181 -21.30 -7.18 -23.84
N PHE A 182 -20.17 -7.83 -24.12
CA PHE A 182 -18.89 -7.15 -24.32
C PHE A 182 -18.81 -6.40 -25.66
N LEU A 183 -19.50 -6.86 -26.71
CA LEU A 183 -19.52 -6.23 -28.03
C LEU A 183 -20.58 -5.11 -28.17
N GLU A 184 -21.56 -5.05 -27.28
CA GLU A 184 -22.63 -4.04 -27.30
C GLU A 184 -22.20 -2.65 -26.79
N PHE A 185 -20.97 -2.51 -26.29
CA PHE A 185 -20.34 -1.24 -25.87
C PHE A 185 -19.18 -0.87 -26.79
#